data_AF-A0A9Q3HU34-F1
#
_entry.id   AF-A0A9Q3HU34-F1
#
_cell.length_a   1.000
_cell.length_b   1.000
_cell.length_c   1.000
_cell.angle_alpha   90.00
_cell.angle_beta   90.00
_cell.angle_gamma   90.00
#
_symmetry.space_group_name_H-M   'P 1'
#
loop_
_entity.id
_entity.type
_entity.pdbx_description
1 polymer ?
#
loop_
_entity_poly.entity_id
_entity_poly.type
_entity_poly.pdbx_seq_one_letter_code
_entity_poly.pdbx_strand_id
1 'polypeptide(L)'
;MLVVEIVWLEYNPCFAWCHPTGASAGRANPNCVNLIRSCARQVAAARETTAHSQGRHSRPSTLFGYSRRIPATFFAQGSNKMPGHKQHTLPTFQRFVEVGRVVLINDPSSPANGKLATIVEIVDHGRALIDGPTTSVPRQSVAFRRVILTPFVIKGLPRGARSATVGKAFEKAEVSKKWEASGWKRNIDARAIRRSLTDFQRFEVMLLKRQRRDIIGKGLVKAKRAQA
;
A
#
# COMPACT_ATOMS: atom_id res chain seq x y z
N MET A 1 16.29 -2.49 31.85
CA MET A 1 15.89 -3.83 32.31
C MET A 1 14.43 -3.84 32.79
N LEU A 2 13.55 -3.21 32.03
CA LEU A 2 12.09 -3.22 32.09
C LEU A 2 11.68 -2.52 30.76
N VAL A 3 10.60 -2.91 30.11
CA VAL A 3 10.05 -2.40 28.81
C VAL A 3 10.30 -3.28 27.56
N VAL A 4 11.27 -4.20 27.51
CA VAL A 4 11.44 -5.07 26.30
C VAL A 4 10.55 -6.33 26.31
N GLU A 5 9.82 -6.58 27.40
CA GLU A 5 9.00 -7.80 27.56
C GLU A 5 7.55 -7.69 27.04
N ILE A 6 7.09 -6.52 26.59
CA ILE A 6 5.66 -6.30 26.27
C ILE A 6 5.35 -6.33 24.76
N VAL A 7 6.33 -6.21 23.86
CA VAL A 7 6.04 -6.04 22.41
C VAL A 7 6.21 -7.33 21.58
N TRP A 8 6.57 -8.46 22.20
CA TRP A 8 6.81 -9.73 21.49
C TRP A 8 5.56 -10.64 21.34
N LEU A 9 4.39 -10.22 21.82
CA LEU A 9 3.18 -11.07 21.88
C LEU A 9 2.11 -10.78 20.82
N GLU A 10 2.31 -9.89 19.84
CA GLU A 10 1.24 -9.53 18.90
C GLU A 10 1.48 -9.90 17.43
N TYR A 11 2.59 -10.57 17.08
CA TYR A 11 2.86 -10.97 15.70
C TYR A 11 3.49 -12.37 15.61
N ASN A 12 2.69 -13.40 15.89
CA ASN A 12 3.04 -14.77 15.50
C ASN A 12 1.79 -15.60 15.17
N PRO A 13 1.57 -16.01 13.90
CA PRO A 13 0.35 -16.70 13.47
C PRO A 13 0.31 -18.19 13.83
N CYS A 14 1.09 -18.66 14.80
CA CYS A 14 1.10 -20.05 15.27
C CYS A 14 0.41 -20.28 16.62
N PHE A 15 -0.08 -19.23 17.30
CA PHE A 15 -0.69 -19.36 18.64
C PHE A 15 -2.21 -19.64 18.63
N ALA A 16 -2.85 -19.64 17.45
CA ALA A 16 -4.30 -19.76 17.31
C ALA A 16 -4.87 -21.19 17.53
N TRP A 17 -4.04 -22.16 17.93
CA TRP A 17 -4.47 -23.53 18.23
C TRP A 17 -3.90 -23.99 19.59
N CYS A 18 -4.11 -23.20 20.64
CA CYS A 18 -3.97 -23.68 22.03
C CYS A 18 -4.49 -22.66 23.05
N HIS A 19 -5.79 -22.41 23.06
CA HIS A 19 -6.44 -21.90 24.29
C HIS A 19 -7.71 -22.70 24.58
N PRO A 20 -7.77 -23.42 25.71
CA PRO A 20 -8.98 -24.10 26.13
C PRO A 20 -9.94 -23.09 26.76
N THR A 21 -11.14 -22.99 26.20
CA THR A 21 -12.29 -22.45 26.92
C THR A 21 -12.76 -23.48 27.94
N GLY A 22 -12.70 -23.15 29.22
CA GLY A 22 -13.55 -23.74 30.25
C GLY A 22 -13.01 -25.00 30.95
N ALA A 23 -12.98 -24.89 32.27
CA ALA A 23 -12.88 -25.92 33.32
C ALA A 23 -13.04 -27.40 32.90
N SER A 24 -11.96 -28.18 33.03
CA SER A 24 -11.94 -29.48 33.73
C SER A 24 -10.51 -30.04 33.74
N ALA A 25 -10.17 -30.72 34.82
CA ALA A 25 -8.83 -31.21 35.10
C ALA A 25 -8.41 -32.38 34.18
N GLY A 26 -7.12 -32.42 33.83
CA GLY A 26 -6.37 -33.68 33.72
C GLY A 26 -6.32 -34.41 32.36
N ARG A 27 -5.41 -33.98 31.47
CA ARG A 27 -4.37 -34.80 30.80
C ARG A 27 -3.74 -34.02 29.64
N ALA A 28 -2.43 -33.73 29.74
CA ALA A 28 -1.67 -33.20 28.62
C ALA A 28 -1.46 -34.28 27.54
N ASN A 29 -1.73 -33.93 26.27
CA ASN A 29 -1.53 -34.81 25.12
C ASN A 29 -0.01 -35.10 24.92
N PRO A 30 0.43 -36.37 24.92
CA PRO A 30 1.84 -36.73 24.83
C PRO A 30 2.54 -36.33 23.52
N ASN A 31 1.81 -35.87 22.50
CA ASN A 31 2.38 -35.42 21.23
C ASN A 31 2.96 -33.99 21.23
N CYS A 32 2.75 -33.18 22.27
CA CYS A 32 3.32 -31.83 22.34
C CYS A 32 4.82 -31.82 22.66
N VAL A 33 5.31 -32.74 23.50
CA VAL A 33 6.71 -32.75 23.94
C VAL A 33 7.65 -33.17 22.80
N ASN A 34 7.20 -34.09 21.94
CA ASN A 34 7.96 -34.52 20.77
C ASN A 34 8.03 -33.44 19.68
N LEU A 35 6.98 -32.63 19.53
CA LEU A 35 6.95 -31.51 18.58
C LEU A 35 7.89 -30.37 19.00
N ILE A 36 7.94 -30.06 20.30
CA ILE A 36 8.86 -29.06 20.87
C ILE A 36 10.33 -29.53 20.73
N ARG A 37 10.61 -30.81 20.98
CA ARG A 37 11.95 -31.41 20.79
C ARG A 37 12.40 -31.47 19.32
N SER A 38 11.46 -31.59 18.38
CA SER A 38 11.74 -31.54 16.94
C SER A 38 12.10 -30.12 16.48
N CYS A 39 11.39 -29.11 17.00
CA CYS A 39 11.63 -27.71 16.68
C CYS A 39 12.97 -27.20 17.26
N ALA A 40 13.34 -27.63 18.48
CA ALA A 40 14.62 -27.29 19.09
C ALA A 40 15.83 -27.89 18.32
N ARG A 41 15.68 -29.08 17.71
CA ARG A 41 16.74 -29.71 16.89
C ARG A 41 16.97 -28.99 15.56
N GLN A 42 15.94 -28.40 14.96
CA GLN A 42 16.07 -27.65 13.70
C GLN A 42 16.77 -26.29 13.89
N VAL A 43 16.65 -25.66 15.06
CA VAL A 43 17.31 -24.38 15.36
C VAL A 43 18.78 -24.56 15.75
N ALA A 44 19.16 -25.70 16.34
CA ALA A 44 20.56 -26.00 16.68
C ALA A 44 21.43 -26.29 15.43
N ALA A 45 20.89 -26.98 14.43
CA ALA A 45 21.61 -27.29 13.18
C ALA A 45 21.95 -26.06 12.31
N ALA A 46 21.29 -24.92 12.53
CA ALA A 46 21.53 -23.69 11.76
C ALA A 46 22.64 -22.79 12.33
N ARG A 47 23.31 -23.18 13.43
CA ARG A 47 24.32 -22.36 14.12
C ARG A 47 25.78 -22.76 13.89
N GLU A 48 26.09 -23.81 13.14
CA GLU A 48 27.46 -24.34 13.03
C GLU A 48 28.22 -24.05 11.72
N THR A 49 27.70 -23.24 10.79
CA THR A 49 28.47 -22.87 9.56
C THR A 49 29.02 -21.45 9.55
N THR A 50 29.22 -20.81 10.70
CA THR A 50 29.83 -19.46 10.78
C THR A 50 31.00 -19.41 11.74
N ALA A 51 32.08 -20.11 11.41
CA ALA A 51 33.39 -19.87 12.01
C ALA A 51 34.55 -20.45 11.16
N HIS A 52 34.91 -19.84 10.03
CA HIS A 52 36.32 -19.72 9.63
C HIS A 52 36.53 -18.76 8.45
N SER A 53 37.09 -17.60 8.74
CA SER A 53 38.28 -17.01 8.13
C SER A 53 38.17 -15.49 8.09
N GLN A 54 38.95 -14.86 8.96
CA GLN A 54 39.27 -13.45 8.85
C GLN A 54 40.27 -13.28 7.71
N GLY A 55 39.96 -12.39 6.77
CA GLY A 55 40.89 -11.92 5.77
C GLY A 55 40.73 -10.42 5.60
N ARG A 56 41.68 -9.65 6.15
CA ARG A 56 41.84 -8.22 5.85
C ARG A 56 42.21 -8.09 4.38
N HIS A 57 41.39 -7.42 3.59
CA HIS A 57 41.81 -6.88 2.31
C HIS A 57 41.53 -5.39 2.27
N SER A 58 42.63 -4.65 2.21
CA SER A 58 42.74 -3.23 1.93
C SER A 58 41.99 -2.86 0.66
N ARG A 59 41.24 -1.75 0.70
CA ARG A 59 40.68 -1.12 -0.49
C ARG A 59 41.83 -0.51 -1.30
N PRO A 60 41.98 -0.81 -2.61
CA PRO A 60 42.73 0.05 -3.48
C PRO A 60 41.79 1.13 -4.04
N SER A 61 42.09 2.37 -3.68
CA SER A 61 41.68 3.54 -4.45
C SER A 61 42.36 3.49 -5.82
N THR A 62 41.61 3.17 -6.87
CA THR A 62 42.02 3.50 -8.24
C THR A 62 40.83 4.08 -8.99
N LEU A 63 40.94 5.38 -9.24
CA LEU A 63 40.33 6.07 -10.36
C LEU A 63 40.77 5.34 -11.63
N PHE A 64 39.88 4.61 -12.29
CA PHE A 64 40.06 4.23 -13.68
C PHE A 64 38.72 4.27 -14.38
N GLY A 65 38.55 5.32 -15.18
CA GLY A 65 37.54 5.35 -16.22
C GLY A 65 37.80 4.21 -17.19
N TYR A 66 36.84 3.30 -17.31
CA TYR A 66 36.79 2.36 -18.41
C TYR A 66 35.37 2.31 -18.92
N SER A 67 35.15 3.08 -19.99
CA SER A 67 34.11 2.84 -20.98
C SER A 67 34.15 1.34 -21.32
N ARG A 68 33.25 0.55 -20.73
CA ARG A 68 32.98 -0.80 -21.22
C ARG A 68 32.21 -0.65 -22.51
N ARG A 69 32.98 -0.65 -23.60
CA ARG A 69 32.50 -0.98 -24.94
C ARG A 69 31.96 -2.41 -24.83
N ILE A 70 30.65 -2.54 -24.78
CA ILE A 70 29.96 -3.84 -24.78
C ILE A 70 30.30 -4.49 -26.13
N PRO A 71 30.94 -5.67 -26.18
CA PRO A 71 31.14 -6.36 -27.45
C PRO A 71 29.78 -6.77 -28.02
N ALA A 72 29.49 -6.33 -29.24
CA ALA A 72 28.21 -6.49 -29.92
C ALA A 72 27.96 -7.92 -30.47
N THR A 73 28.49 -8.96 -29.82
CA THR A 73 28.46 -10.34 -30.35
C THR A 73 28.03 -11.40 -29.32
N PHE A 74 27.24 -11.01 -28.32
CA PHE A 74 26.57 -11.95 -27.43
C PHE A 74 25.05 -11.73 -27.39
N PHE A 75 24.44 -11.67 -28.58
CA PHE A 75 23.00 -11.86 -28.73
C PHE A 75 22.80 -13.03 -29.70
N ALA A 76 23.18 -14.22 -29.23
CA ALA A 76 22.75 -15.47 -29.85
C ALA A 76 21.22 -15.53 -29.76
N GLN A 77 20.61 -15.67 -30.93
CA GLN A 77 19.18 -15.65 -31.17
C GLN A 77 18.51 -16.87 -30.51
N GLY A 78 18.06 -16.69 -29.27
CA GLY A 78 16.99 -17.49 -28.70
C GLY A 78 15.66 -16.85 -29.08
N SER A 79 14.91 -17.47 -30.00
CA SER A 79 13.55 -17.07 -30.33
C SER A 79 12.60 -17.40 -29.16
N ASN A 80 12.73 -16.67 -28.06
CA ASN A 80 11.69 -16.64 -27.03
C ASN A 80 10.49 -15.96 -27.68
N LYS A 81 9.56 -16.79 -28.18
CA LYS A 81 8.23 -16.41 -28.61
C LYS A 81 7.61 -15.66 -27.42
N MET A 82 7.62 -14.33 -27.46
CA MET A 82 7.04 -13.50 -26.41
C MET A 82 5.60 -14.00 -26.22
N PRO A 83 5.18 -14.38 -25.00
CA PRO A 83 3.83 -14.85 -24.77
C PRO A 83 2.89 -13.75 -25.27
N GLY A 84 2.05 -14.09 -26.25
CA GLY A 84 1.14 -13.15 -26.89
C GLY A 84 0.37 -12.38 -25.83
N HIS A 85 0.39 -11.05 -25.93
CA HIS A 85 -0.38 -10.21 -25.02
C HIS A 85 -1.85 -10.57 -25.22
N LYS A 86 -2.45 -11.20 -24.22
CA LYS A 86 -3.89 -11.40 -24.21
C LYS A 86 -4.49 -10.00 -24.21
N GLN A 87 -5.10 -9.57 -25.33
CA GLN A 87 -5.74 -8.27 -25.39
C GLN A 87 -6.94 -8.30 -24.45
N HIS A 88 -6.75 -7.80 -23.23
CA HIS A 88 -7.84 -7.49 -22.34
C HIS A 88 -8.55 -6.27 -22.95
N THR A 89 -9.64 -6.50 -23.69
CA THR A 89 -10.51 -5.42 -24.19
C THR A 89 -11.32 -4.86 -23.02
N LEU A 90 -10.65 -4.24 -22.06
CA LEU A 90 -11.31 -3.42 -21.07
C LEU A 90 -11.84 -2.17 -21.80
N PRO A 91 -13.06 -1.69 -21.47
CA PRO A 91 -13.56 -0.46 -22.04
C PRO A 91 -12.58 0.68 -21.73
N THR A 92 -12.23 1.45 -22.76
CA THR A 92 -11.26 2.57 -22.67
C THR A 92 -11.67 3.61 -21.63
N PHE A 93 -12.97 3.78 -21.41
CA PHE A 93 -13.53 4.70 -20.43
C PHE A 93 -14.17 3.93 -19.26
N GLN A 94 -13.70 4.19 -18.04
CA GLN A 94 -14.21 3.55 -16.81
C GLN A 94 -14.94 4.52 -15.88
N ARG A 95 -14.72 5.83 -16.03
CA ARG A 95 -15.27 6.87 -15.16
C ARG A 95 -16.07 7.84 -16.00
N PHE A 96 -17.38 7.74 -15.92
CA PHE A 96 -18.31 8.56 -16.68
C PHE A 96 -18.89 9.67 -15.82
N VAL A 97 -19.25 10.79 -16.44
CA VAL A 97 -20.00 11.84 -15.76
C VAL A 97 -21.46 11.38 -15.65
N GLU A 98 -21.93 11.18 -14.42
CA GLU A 98 -23.28 10.73 -14.12
C GLU A 98 -23.75 11.29 -12.78
N VAL A 99 -25.07 11.35 -12.60
CA VAL A 99 -25.67 11.77 -11.32
C VAL A 99 -25.34 10.73 -10.24
N GLY A 100 -24.94 11.20 -9.06
CA GLY A 100 -24.52 10.35 -7.95
C GLY A 100 -23.04 9.97 -7.97
N ARG A 101 -22.27 10.35 -9.00
CA ARG A 101 -20.82 10.12 -8.98
C ARG A 101 -20.12 11.06 -8.01
N VAL A 102 -19.20 10.49 -7.24
CA VAL A 102 -18.36 11.23 -6.31
C VAL A 102 -17.16 11.79 -7.06
N VAL A 103 -16.89 13.07 -6.83
CA VAL A 103 -15.80 13.82 -7.44
C VAL A 103 -14.90 14.41 -6.36
N LEU A 104 -13.61 14.50 -6.68
CA LEU A 104 -12.64 15.25 -5.90
C LEU A 104 -12.48 16.63 -6.51
N ILE A 105 -12.64 17.68 -5.72
CA ILE A 105 -12.43 19.05 -6.19
C ILE A 105 -10.93 19.29 -6.31
N ASN A 106 -10.48 19.75 -7.47
CA ASN A 106 -9.08 20.07 -7.78
C ASN A 106 -8.97 21.50 -8.30
N ASP A 107 -9.56 22.43 -7.55
CA ASP A 107 -9.50 23.85 -7.87
C ASP A 107 -8.61 24.58 -6.84
N PRO A 108 -7.43 25.09 -7.22
CA PRO A 108 -6.55 25.79 -6.29
C PRO A 108 -7.13 27.08 -5.73
N SER A 109 -8.09 27.71 -6.42
CA SER A 109 -8.73 28.94 -5.96
C SER A 109 -9.86 28.71 -4.96
N SER A 110 -10.36 27.48 -4.85
CA SER A 110 -11.55 27.19 -4.03
C SER A 110 -11.15 26.76 -2.61
N PRO A 111 -11.85 27.24 -1.56
CA PRO A 111 -11.65 26.75 -0.19
C PRO A 111 -12.03 25.27 -0.02
N ALA A 112 -12.71 24.68 -1.02
CA ALA A 112 -13.09 23.28 -1.04
C ALA A 112 -12.08 22.37 -1.76
N ASN A 113 -10.88 22.86 -2.09
CA ASN A 113 -9.86 22.06 -2.76
C ASN A 113 -9.50 20.78 -1.97
N GLY A 114 -9.42 19.64 -2.66
CA GLY A 114 -9.12 18.35 -2.06
C GLY A 114 -10.28 17.72 -1.28
N LYS A 115 -11.46 18.34 -1.26
CA LYS A 115 -12.67 17.78 -0.64
C LYS A 115 -13.47 16.96 -1.67
N LEU A 116 -14.19 15.96 -1.17
CA LEU A 116 -15.12 15.19 -1.99
C LEU A 116 -16.45 15.90 -2.11
N ALA A 117 -17.11 15.75 -3.26
CA ALA A 117 -18.48 16.16 -3.49
C ALA A 117 -19.19 15.14 -4.39
N THR A 118 -20.51 15.21 -4.47
CA THR A 118 -21.31 14.36 -5.35
C THR A 118 -21.91 15.20 -6.47
N ILE A 119 -21.89 14.69 -7.71
CA ILE A 119 -22.61 15.31 -8.83
C ILE A 119 -24.11 15.09 -8.61
N VAL A 120 -24.86 16.18 -8.45
CA VAL A 120 -26.32 16.13 -8.25
C VAL A 120 -27.05 16.29 -9.58
N GLU A 121 -26.52 17.13 -10.46
CA GLU A 121 -27.11 17.44 -11.75
C GLU A 121 -26.04 17.87 -12.74
N ILE A 122 -26.22 17.50 -14.01
CA ILE A 122 -25.40 17.95 -15.12
C ILE A 122 -26.12 19.17 -15.70
N VAL A 123 -25.46 20.33 -15.66
CA VAL A 123 -26.06 21.57 -16.16
C VAL A 123 -25.84 21.64 -17.67
N ASP A 124 -24.57 21.57 -18.07
CA ASP A 124 -24.13 21.64 -19.46
C ASP A 124 -23.02 20.60 -19.70
N HIS A 125 -22.55 20.50 -20.94
CA HIS A 125 -21.41 19.64 -21.31
C HIS A 125 -20.13 19.91 -20.51
N GLY A 126 -19.93 21.15 -20.04
CA GLY A 126 -18.72 21.58 -19.34
C GLY A 126 -18.88 21.75 -17.83
N ARG A 127 -20.11 21.69 -17.30
CA ARG A 127 -20.43 22.10 -15.92
C ARG A 127 -21.45 21.17 -15.27
N ALA A 128 -21.25 20.90 -13.99
CA ALA A 128 -22.19 20.18 -13.14
C ALA A 128 -22.48 20.94 -11.85
N LEU A 129 -23.65 20.68 -11.29
CA LEU A 129 -24.02 21.06 -9.94
C LEU A 129 -23.50 19.99 -8.98
N ILE A 130 -22.62 20.39 -8.07
CA ILE A 130 -22.05 19.52 -7.04
C ILE A 130 -22.61 19.87 -5.68
N ASP A 131 -22.67 18.87 -4.80
CA ASP A 131 -23.07 19.04 -3.40
C ASP A 131 -22.30 18.08 -2.48
N GLY A 132 -21.93 18.53 -1.30
CA GLY A 132 -21.13 17.76 -0.34
C GLY A 132 -21.49 18.14 1.11
N PRO A 133 -22.70 17.82 1.57
CA PRO A 133 -23.17 18.20 2.91
C PRO A 133 -22.30 17.61 4.03
N THR A 134 -21.88 16.35 3.90
CA THR A 134 -21.01 15.68 4.87
C THR A 134 -19.57 16.22 4.84
N THR A 135 -19.11 16.71 3.69
CA THR A 135 -17.74 17.16 3.46
C THR A 135 -17.58 18.68 3.53
N SER A 136 -18.58 19.42 4.02
CA SER A 136 -18.61 20.89 4.11
C SER A 136 -18.44 21.63 2.78
N VAL A 137 -18.82 20.99 1.66
CA VAL A 137 -18.82 21.64 0.34
C VAL A 137 -20.24 22.15 0.08
N PRO A 138 -20.44 23.47 -0.10
CA PRO A 138 -21.77 24.01 -0.39
C PRO A 138 -22.23 23.57 -1.78
N ARG A 139 -23.55 23.53 -1.99
CA ARG A 139 -24.13 23.28 -3.32
C ARG A 139 -23.70 24.42 -4.25
N GLN A 140 -22.94 24.10 -5.30
CA GLN A 140 -22.42 25.08 -6.25
C GLN A 140 -22.22 24.46 -7.64
N SER A 141 -22.18 25.30 -8.68
CA SER A 141 -21.79 24.85 -10.01
C SER A 141 -20.28 24.79 -10.16
N VAL A 142 -19.76 23.71 -10.74
CA VAL A 142 -18.32 23.54 -11.01
C VAL A 142 -18.10 23.05 -12.44
N ALA A 143 -17.00 23.51 -13.05
CA ALA A 143 -16.59 23.02 -14.36
C ALA A 143 -15.90 21.65 -14.25
N PHE A 144 -16.14 20.74 -15.19
CA PHE A 144 -15.55 19.38 -15.17
C PHE A 144 -14.01 19.41 -15.21
N ARG A 145 -13.41 20.45 -15.79
CA ARG A 145 -11.95 20.65 -15.82
C ARG A 145 -11.33 20.83 -14.43
N ARG A 146 -12.12 21.27 -13.44
CA ARG A 146 -11.68 21.57 -12.06
C ARG A 146 -12.03 20.47 -11.06
N VAL A 147 -12.56 19.34 -11.54
CA VAL A 147 -12.89 18.19 -10.71
C VAL A 147 -12.25 16.93 -11.29
N ILE A 148 -11.97 15.98 -10.42
CA ILE A 148 -11.45 14.67 -10.81
C ILE A 148 -12.49 13.63 -10.45
N LEU A 149 -12.90 12.84 -11.45
CA LEU A 149 -13.86 11.75 -11.24
C LEU A 149 -13.22 10.63 -10.41
N THR A 150 -13.86 10.27 -9.30
CA THR A 150 -13.45 9.13 -8.49
C THR A 150 -14.17 7.86 -8.96
N PRO A 151 -13.70 6.65 -8.59
CA PRO A 151 -14.40 5.41 -8.94
C PRO A 151 -15.71 5.20 -8.17
N PHE A 152 -16.01 6.02 -7.15
CA PHE A 152 -17.18 5.83 -6.29
C PHE A 152 -18.43 6.45 -6.90
N VAL A 153 -19.52 5.68 -6.91
CA VAL A 153 -20.83 6.10 -7.43
C VAL A 153 -21.91 5.72 -6.42
N ILE A 154 -22.77 6.68 -6.09
CA ILE A 154 -23.98 6.50 -5.30
C ILE A 154 -25.09 6.14 -6.27
N LYS A 155 -25.48 4.87 -6.29
CA LYS A 155 -26.56 4.38 -7.17
C LYS A 155 -27.93 4.86 -6.66
N GLY A 156 -28.81 5.25 -7.57
CA GLY A 156 -30.20 5.60 -7.27
C GLY A 156 -30.41 7.00 -6.67
N LEU A 157 -29.44 7.92 -6.84
CA LEU A 157 -29.67 9.33 -6.48
C LEU A 157 -30.54 10.00 -7.55
N PRO A 158 -31.70 10.58 -7.22
CA PRO A 158 -32.50 11.31 -8.20
C PRO A 158 -31.78 12.59 -8.62
N ARG A 159 -31.95 12.98 -9.89
CA ARG A 159 -31.44 14.26 -10.41
C ARG A 159 -32.01 15.41 -9.58
N GLY A 160 -31.16 16.38 -9.22
CA GLY A 160 -31.60 17.54 -8.44
C GLY A 160 -31.95 17.23 -6.97
N ALA A 161 -31.52 16.08 -6.43
CA ALA A 161 -31.72 15.73 -5.03
C ALA A 161 -31.28 16.87 -4.08
N ARG A 162 -32.10 17.16 -3.06
CA ARG A 162 -31.77 18.13 -2.00
C ARG A 162 -30.61 17.64 -1.13
N SER A 163 -29.90 18.57 -0.49
CA SER A 163 -28.68 18.28 0.30
C SER A 163 -28.92 17.26 1.41
N ALA A 164 -30.06 17.30 2.08
CA ALA A 164 -30.40 16.31 3.10
C ALA A 164 -30.46 14.87 2.53
N THR A 165 -31.01 14.70 1.33
CA THR A 165 -31.07 13.40 0.64
C THR A 165 -29.68 12.95 0.19
N VAL A 166 -28.88 13.87 -0.34
CA VAL A 166 -27.49 13.60 -0.76
C VAL A 166 -26.65 13.14 0.44
N GLY A 167 -26.75 13.81 1.60
CA GLY A 167 -26.04 13.41 2.82
C GLY A 167 -26.41 12.02 3.29
N LYS A 168 -27.72 11.72 3.37
CA LYS A 168 -28.20 10.37 3.72
C LYS A 168 -27.71 9.30 2.75
N ALA A 169 -27.71 9.59 1.44
CA ALA A 169 -27.24 8.64 0.43
C ALA A 169 -25.71 8.44 0.48
N PHE A 170 -24.96 9.50 0.78
CA PHE A 170 -23.50 9.47 0.94
C PHE A 170 -23.07 8.62 2.13
N GLU A 171 -23.78 8.76 3.26
CA GLU A 171 -23.57 7.95 4.47
C GLU A 171 -23.96 6.50 4.24
N LYS A 172 -25.14 6.23 3.64
CA LYS A 172 -25.57 4.87 3.28
C LYS A 172 -24.60 4.15 2.35
N ALA A 173 -23.99 4.87 1.42
CA ALA A 173 -22.98 4.32 0.52
C ALA A 173 -21.59 4.19 1.17
N GLU A 174 -21.41 4.67 2.40
CA GLU A 174 -20.16 4.67 3.17
C GLU A 174 -18.96 5.23 2.40
N VAL A 175 -19.19 6.27 1.60
CA VAL A 175 -18.18 6.83 0.70
C VAL A 175 -16.95 7.30 1.47
N SER A 176 -17.11 7.93 2.64
CA SER A 176 -16.00 8.35 3.48
C SER A 176 -15.09 7.18 3.87
N LYS A 177 -15.67 6.06 4.31
CA LYS A 177 -14.89 4.87 4.70
C LYS A 177 -14.14 4.29 3.50
N LYS A 178 -14.81 4.20 2.36
CA LYS A 178 -14.21 3.72 1.10
C LYS A 178 -13.09 4.64 0.60
N TRP A 179 -13.25 5.95 0.78
CA TRP A 179 -12.23 6.93 0.43
C TRP A 179 -10.99 6.78 1.31
N GLU A 180 -11.14 6.74 2.63
CA GLU A 180 -10.01 6.56 3.57
C GLU A 180 -9.31 5.21 3.38
N ALA A 181 -10.04 4.16 3.05
CA ALA A 181 -9.46 2.86 2.73
C ALA A 181 -8.69 2.85 1.40
N SER A 182 -8.97 3.77 0.49
CA SER A 182 -8.42 3.77 -0.87
C SER A 182 -6.93 4.07 -0.90
N GLY A 183 -6.21 3.44 -1.83
CA GLY A 183 -4.79 3.76 -2.09
C GLY A 183 -4.58 5.21 -2.52
N TRP A 184 -5.61 5.85 -3.09
CA TRP A 184 -5.55 7.26 -3.48
C TRP A 184 -5.41 8.17 -2.27
N LYS A 185 -6.29 8.01 -1.27
CA LYS A 185 -6.23 8.81 -0.04
C LYS A 185 -4.92 8.58 0.72
N ARG A 186 -4.49 7.32 0.84
CA ARG A 186 -3.17 6.96 1.42
C ARG A 186 -2.01 7.69 0.72
N ASN A 187 -2.06 7.84 -0.60
CA ASN A 187 -1.03 8.57 -1.35
C ASN A 187 -1.08 10.08 -1.13
N ILE A 188 -2.28 10.66 -1.00
CA ILE A 188 -2.49 12.07 -0.66
C ILE A 188 -1.91 12.34 0.73
N ASP A 189 -2.26 11.52 1.71
CA ASP A 189 -1.80 11.65 3.10
C ASP A 189 -0.29 11.44 3.21
N ALA A 190 0.27 10.43 2.54
CA ALA A 190 1.71 10.22 2.51
C ALA A 190 2.45 11.43 1.93
N ARG A 191 1.85 12.15 0.96
CA ARG A 191 2.43 13.38 0.42
C ARG A 191 2.30 14.53 1.41
N ALA A 192 1.17 14.66 2.10
CA ALA A 192 0.97 15.67 3.14
C ALA A 192 1.96 15.49 4.29
N ILE A 193 2.09 14.26 4.81
CA ILE A 193 3.04 13.90 5.87
C ILE A 193 4.47 14.23 5.43
N ARG A 194 4.88 13.83 4.21
CA ARG A 194 6.24 14.14 3.70
C ARG A 194 6.54 15.63 3.64
N ARG A 195 5.54 16.47 3.36
CA ARG A 195 5.70 17.94 3.38
C ARG A 195 5.79 18.48 4.81
N SER A 196 5.09 17.88 5.76
CA SER A 196 5.07 18.32 7.16
C SER A 196 6.23 17.79 8.01
N LEU A 197 7.09 16.90 7.48
CA LEU A 197 8.20 16.34 8.25
C LEU A 197 9.24 17.41 8.64
N THR A 198 9.56 17.43 9.93
CA THR A 198 10.68 18.21 10.49
C THR A 198 12.02 17.56 10.11
N ASP A 199 13.11 18.32 10.20
CA ASP A 199 14.45 17.84 9.81
C ASP A 199 14.87 16.58 10.57
N PHE A 200 14.60 16.55 11.88
CA PHE A 200 14.85 15.37 12.71
C PHE A 200 14.09 14.12 12.22
N GLN A 201 12.80 14.27 11.90
CA GLN A 201 12.00 13.16 11.36
C GLN A 201 12.51 12.69 9.99
N ARG A 202 13.09 13.58 9.17
CA ARG A 202 13.73 13.19 7.90
C ARG A 202 14.97 12.34 8.13
N PHE A 203 15.76 12.65 9.16
CA PHE A 203 16.90 11.84 9.57
C PHE A 203 16.46 10.43 10.03
N GLU A 204 15.42 10.33 10.85
CA GLU A 204 14.83 9.03 11.24
C GLU A 204 14.37 8.23 10.02
N VAL A 205 13.63 8.85 9.10
CA VAL A 205 13.20 8.22 7.84
C VAL A 205 14.39 7.74 7.01
N MET A 206 15.50 8.49 6.97
CA MET A 206 16.72 8.08 6.28
C MET A 206 17.32 6.82 6.91
N LEU A 207 17.41 6.76 8.24
CA LEU A 207 17.92 5.59 8.97
C LEU A 207 17.03 4.35 8.74
N LEU A 208 15.72 4.49 8.89
CA LEU A 208 14.75 3.41 8.64
C LEU A 208 14.81 2.91 7.19
N LYS A 209 15.01 3.81 6.20
CA LYS A 209 15.22 3.41 4.80
C LYS A 209 16.54 2.68 4.58
N ARG A 210 17.59 2.98 5.34
CA ARG A 210 18.86 2.24 5.29
C ARG A 210 18.65 0.82 5.84
N GLN A 211 18.08 0.70 7.03
CA GLN A 211 17.77 -0.59 7.66
C GLN A 211 16.89 -1.48 6.76
N ARG A 212 15.82 -0.91 6.17
CA ARG A 212 14.96 -1.63 5.22
C ARG A 212 15.73 -2.18 4.02
N ARG A 213 16.62 -1.37 3.42
CA ARG A 213 17.45 -1.80 2.27
C ARG A 213 18.39 -2.93 2.64
N ASP A 214 19.00 -2.86 3.82
CA ASP A 214 19.93 -3.89 4.29
C ASP A 214 19.21 -5.23 4.50
N ILE A 215 18.01 -5.22 5.10
CA ILE A 215 17.18 -6.42 5.29
C ILE A 215 16.74 -7.01 3.95
N ILE A 216 16.21 -6.17 3.05
CA ILE A 216 15.76 -6.61 1.72
C ILE A 216 16.93 -7.18 0.92
N GLY A 217 18.08 -6.49 0.91
CA GLY A 217 19.26 -6.93 0.18
C GLY A 217 19.75 -8.30 0.65
N LYS A 218 19.85 -8.50 1.97
CA LYS A 218 20.19 -9.81 2.56
C LYS A 218 19.17 -10.88 2.21
N GLY A 219 17.87 -10.56 2.26
CA GLY A 219 16.79 -11.48 1.88
C GLY A 219 16.86 -11.88 0.41
N LEU A 220 17.09 -10.93 -0.49
CA LEU A 220 17.21 -11.19 -1.93
C LEU A 220 18.42 -12.06 -2.28
N VAL A 221 19.57 -11.84 -1.65
CA VAL A 221 20.75 -12.68 -1.86
C VAL A 221 20.47 -14.12 -1.42
N LYS A 222 19.82 -14.32 -0.27
CA LYS A 222 19.41 -15.65 0.19
C LYS A 222 18.41 -16.31 -0.76
N ALA A 223 17.38 -15.59 -1.19
CA ALA A 223 16.38 -16.09 -2.12
C ALA A 223 16.99 -16.47 -3.48
N LYS A 224 17.88 -15.65 -4.03
CA LYS A 224 18.60 -15.95 -5.28
C LYS A 224 19.49 -17.19 -5.14
N ARG A 225 20.17 -17.36 -4.01
CA ARG A 225 20.98 -18.56 -3.73
C ARG A 225 20.15 -19.82 -3.55
N ALA A 226 18.92 -19.71 -3.08
CA ALA A 226 18.00 -20.85 -2.93
C ALA A 226 17.29 -21.22 -4.24
N GLN A 227 17.26 -20.32 -5.23
CA GLN A 227 16.71 -20.55 -6.57
C GLN A 227 17.75 -21.00 -7.60
N ALA A 228 19.03 -20.85 -7.28
CA ALA A 228 20.16 -21.33 -8.07
C ALA A 228 20.53 -22.75 -7.66
#